data_AF-A0A7J9JZV0-F1
#
_entry.id   AF-A0A7J9JZV0-F1
#
_cell.length_a   1.000
_cell.length_b   1.000
_cell.length_c   1.000
_cell.angle_alpha   90.00
_cell.angle_beta   90.00
_cell.angle_gamma   90.00
#
_symmetry.space_group_name_H-M   'P 1'
#
loop_
_entity.id
_entity.type
_entity.pdbx_description
1 polymer ?
#
loop_
_entity_poly.entity_id
_entity_poly.type
_entity_poly.pdbx_seq_one_letter_code
_entity_poly.pdbx_strand_id
1 'polypeptide(L)' 'MSVWRIAGILHALEGWEEHECGYTMSNIDKVWEACLKHGFQPLKVPTQSKS' A
#
# COMPACT_ATOMS: atom_id res chain seq x y z
N MET A 1 -2.00 -4.42 10.32
CA MET A 1 -0.85 -4.15 9.42
C MET A 1 -0.89 -2.68 9.03
N SER A 2 0.26 -2.01 8.90
CA SER A 2 0.34 -0.58 8.57
C SER A 2 0.77 -0.38 7.11
N VAL A 3 0.28 0.66 6.44
CA VAL A 3 0.39 0.87 4.98
C VAL A 3 1.83 0.81 4.48
N TRP A 4 2.75 1.46 5.17
CA TRP A 4 4.20 1.45 4.92
C TRP A 4 4.84 0.04 4.93
N ARG A 5 4.32 -0.92 5.71
CA ARG A 5 4.82 -2.30 5.69
C ARG A 5 4.37 -3.05 4.44
N ILE A 6 3.18 -2.75 3.94
CA ILE A 6 2.64 -3.34 2.71
C ILE A 6 3.40 -2.79 1.51
N ALA A 7 3.71 -1.49 1.49
CA ALA A 7 4.50 -0.87 0.43
C ALA A 7 5.84 -1.57 0.20
N GLY A 8 6.63 -1.83 1.25
CA GLY A 8 7.91 -2.54 1.12
C GLY A 8 7.77 -3.99 0.62
N ILE A 9 6.71 -4.70 1.02
CA ILE A 9 6.42 -6.06 0.51
C ILE A 9 6.07 -6.00 -0.97
N LEU A 10 5.21 -5.05 -1.36
CA LEU A 10 4.79 -4.85 -2.74
C LEU A 10 5.97 -4.51 -3.65
N HIS A 11 6.87 -3.66 -3.15
CA HIS A 11 8.10 -3.27 -3.82
C HIS A 11 8.97 -4.49 -4.17
N ALA A 12 9.12 -5.40 -3.21
CA ALA A 12 9.86 -6.65 -3.41
C ALA A 12 9.12 -7.63 -4.34
N LEU A 13 7.79 -7.74 -4.23
CA LEU A 13 6.98 -8.64 -5.07
C LEU A 13 6.94 -8.21 -6.53
N GLU A 14 6.90 -6.90 -6.78
CA GLU A 14 6.86 -6.33 -8.13
C GLU A 14 8.27 -6.09 -8.72
N GLY A 15 9.32 -6.29 -7.92
CA GLY A 15 10.71 -6.04 -8.35
C GLY A 15 10.97 -4.58 -8.69
N TRP A 16 10.31 -3.65 -7.99
CA TRP A 16 10.58 -2.23 -8.17
C TRP A 16 11.97 -1.91 -7.59
N GLU A 17 12.80 -1.18 -8.33
CA GLU A 17 14.13 -0.73 -7.85
C GLU A 17 14.10 0.74 -7.41
N GLU A 18 12.94 1.38 -7.52
CA GLU A 18 12.72 2.78 -7.21
C GLU A 18 12.92 3.01 -5.70
N HIS A 19 13.69 4.03 -5.32
CA HIS A 19 13.83 4.40 -3.92
C HIS A 19 12.87 5.55 -3.62
N GLU A 20 11.76 5.27 -2.94
CA GLU A 20 10.86 6.31 -2.48
C GLU A 20 11.51 7.09 -1.33
N CYS A 21 12.12 8.23 -1.65
CA CYS A 21 12.70 9.15 -0.69
C CYS A 21 12.15 10.56 -0.92
N GLY A 22 11.65 11.18 0.16
CA GLY A 22 11.13 12.54 0.12
C GLY A 22 9.81 12.65 -0.66
N TYR A 23 9.80 13.46 -1.72
CA TYR A 23 8.62 13.75 -2.54
C TYR A 23 8.46 12.81 -3.74
N THR A 24 9.43 11.93 -3.97
CA THR A 24 9.33 10.89 -4.99
C THR A 24 8.50 9.75 -4.43
N MET A 25 7.19 9.82 -4.62
CA MET A 25 6.27 8.73 -4.30
C MET A 25 5.90 7.97 -5.57
N SER A 26 5.75 6.65 -5.49
CA SER A 26 5.17 5.87 -6.59
C SER A 26 3.76 6.36 -6.89
N ASN A 27 3.35 6.22 -8.15
CA ASN A 27 1.98 6.48 -8.56
C ASN A 27 1.01 5.64 -7.71
N ILE A 28 0.11 6.31 -6.98
CA ILE A 28 -0.88 5.68 -6.09
C ILE A 28 -1.71 4.64 -6.84
N ASP A 29 -2.06 4.89 -8.10
CA ASP A 29 -2.85 3.97 -8.91
C ASP A 29 -2.08 2.67 -9.19
N LYS A 30 -0.78 2.77 -9.51
CA LYS A 30 0.12 1.62 -9.72
C LYS A 30 0.21 0.76 -8.46
N VAL A 31 0.40 1.42 -7.31
CA VAL A 31 0.49 0.76 -6.00
C VAL A 31 -0.84 0.09 -5.64
N TRP A 32 -1.96 0.77 -5.89
CA TRP A 32 -3.29 0.26 -5.62
C TRP A 32 -3.63 -0.98 -6.44
N GLU A 33 -3.38 -0.95 -7.75
CA GLU A 33 -3.58 -2.12 -8.62
C GLU A 33 -2.72 -3.31 -8.20
N ALA A 34 -1.44 -3.09 -7.93
CA ALA A 34 -0.55 -4.15 -7.45
C ALA A 34 -1.03 -4.71 -6.11
N CYS A 35 -1.49 -3.87 -5.17
CA CYS A 35 -2.06 -4.33 -3.90
C CYS A 35 -3.24 -5.27 -4.13
N LEU A 36 -4.16 -4.91 -5.03
CA LEU A 36 -5.32 -5.75 -5.37
C LEU A 36 -4.91 -7.06 -6.05
N LYS A 37 -3.91 -7.03 -6.95
CA LYS A 37 -3.37 -8.23 -7.62
C LYS A 37 -2.80 -9.23 -6.63
N HIS A 38 -2.10 -8.77 -5.60
CA HIS A 38 -1.52 -9.61 -4.54
C HIS A 38 -2.51 -9.95 -3.41
N GLY A 39 -3.77 -9.52 -3.53
CA GLY A 39 -4.83 -9.85 -2.58
C GLY A 39 -4.81 -9.06 -1.27
N PHE A 40 -4.05 -7.97 -1.20
CA PHE A 40 -4.11 -7.06 -0.06
C PHE A 40 -5.46 -6.34 -0.03
N GLN A 41 -6.03 -6.23 1.17
CA GLN A 41 -7.32 -5.57 1.37
C GLN A 41 -7.20 -4.45 2.41
N PRO A 42 -7.88 -3.30 2.20
CA PRO A 42 -7.95 -2.26 3.20
C PRO A 42 -8.54 -2.76 4.50
N LEU A 43 -7.99 -2.32 5.63
CA LEU A 43 -8.61 -2.56 6.93
C LEU A 43 -9.95 -1.81 6.96
N LYS A 44 -11.03 -2.56 7.19
CA LYS A 44 -12.34 -1.97 7.45
C LYS A 44 -12.26 -1.25 8.79
N VAL A 45 -12.25 0.08 8.77
CA VAL A 45 -12.28 0.88 9.99
C VAL A 45 -13.65 0.63 10.64
N PRO A 46 -13.73 0.17 11.89
CA PRO A 46 -15.00 0.14 12.59
C PRO A 46 -15.50 1.58 12.64
N THR A 47 -16.68 1.85 12.06
CA THR A 47 -17.40 3.07 12.40
C THR A 47 -17.71 2.97 13.88
N GLN A 48 -16.94 3.66 14.73
CA GLN A 48 -17.41 3.96 16.06
C GLN A 48 -18.70 4.76 15.89
N SER A 49 -19.85 4.08 15.98
CA SER A 49 -21.08 4.78 16.31
C SER A 49 -20.82 5.40 17.67
N LYS A 50 -20.67 6.73 17.70
CA LYS A 50 -20.72 7.46 18.95
C LYS A 50 -22.08 7.11 19.57
N SER A 51 -22.04 6.33 20.66
CA SER A 51 -23.17 6.23 21.58
C SER A 51 -23.24 7.49 22.42
#